data_AF-A0A927T004-F1
#
_entry.id   AF-A0A927T004-F1
#
_cell.length_a   1.000
_cell.length_b   1.000
_cell.length_c   1.000
_cell.angle_alpha   90.00
_cell.angle_beta   90.00
_cell.angle_gamma   90.00
#
_symmetry.space_group_name_H-M   'P 1'
#
loop_
_entity.id
_entity.type
_entity.pdbx_description
1 polymer ?
#
loop_
_entity_poly.entity_id
_entity_poly.type
_entity_poly.pdbx_seq_one_letter_code
_entity_poly.pdbx_strand_id
1 'polypeptide(L)'
;MKKLVKIVSILMIALMVVTISTSVFATGGYTPGQVNPDHQGTDNIQTFGNRLVGILQVIGIIASVAILIVLGIKYMMGSAEEKAEYKKTMIPYLIGAVLIFAASALAQTVFTWAQTLTAG
;
A
#
# COMPACT_ATOMS: atom_id res chain seq x y z
N MET A 1 -21.00 2.70 -19.48
CA MET A 1 -20.05 3.01 -18.39
C MET A 1 -20.70 2.96 -16.99
N LYS A 2 -21.74 3.76 -16.67
CA LYS A 2 -22.36 3.78 -15.32
C LYS A 2 -22.80 2.41 -14.77
N LYS A 3 -23.37 1.53 -15.62
CA LYS A 3 -23.77 0.17 -15.22
C LYS A 3 -22.58 -0.75 -14.95
N LEU A 4 -21.54 -0.65 -15.78
CA LEU A 4 -20.29 -1.41 -15.61
C LEU A 4 -19.54 -0.98 -14.34
N VAL A 5 -19.44 0.32 -14.07
CA VAL A 5 -18.80 0.85 -12.85
C VAL A 5 -19.55 0.41 -11.59
N LYS A 6 -20.90 0.40 -11.60
CA LYS A 6 -21.69 -0.14 -10.48
C LYS A 6 -21.45 -1.63 -10.26
N ILE A 7 -21.36 -2.43 -11.33
CA ILE A 7 -21.07 -3.87 -11.25
C ILE A 7 -19.68 -4.11 -10.67
N VAL A 8 -18.66 -3.37 -11.12
CA VAL A 8 -17.28 -3.50 -10.62
C VAL A 8 -17.18 -3.07 -9.15
N SER A 9 -17.86 -1.99 -8.73
CA SER A 9 -17.90 -1.59 -7.31
C SER A 9 -18.59 -2.62 -6.43
N ILE A 10 -19.72 -3.19 -6.88
CA ILE A 10 -20.43 -4.22 -6.12
C ILE A 10 -19.55 -5.48 -6.00
N LEU A 11 -18.82 -5.84 -7.05
CA LEU A 11 -17.89 -6.97 -7.05
C LEU A 11 -16.71 -6.75 -6.08
N MET A 12 -16.11 -5.56 -6.05
CA MET A 12 -15.04 -5.19 -5.11
C MET A 12 -15.49 -5.30 -3.64
N ILE A 13 -16.71 -4.82 -3.33
CA ILE A 13 -17.27 -4.89 -1.97
C ILE A 13 -17.56 -6.34 -1.58
N ALA A 14 -18.12 -7.15 -2.49
CA ALA A 14 -18.35 -8.56 -2.25
C ALA A 14 -17.04 -9.33 -1.96
N LEU A 15 -15.96 -9.00 -2.69
CA LEU A 15 -14.64 -9.60 -2.48
C LEU A 15 -14.09 -9.27 -1.07
N MET A 16 -14.25 -8.02 -0.60
CA MET A 16 -13.86 -7.64 0.75
C MET A 16 -14.64 -8.40 1.82
N VAL A 17 -15.96 -8.57 1.66
CA VAL A 17 -16.77 -9.31 2.64
C VAL A 17 -16.34 -10.78 2.75
N VAL A 18 -15.94 -11.40 1.65
CA VAL A 18 -15.44 -12.80 1.64
C VAL A 18 -14.14 -12.94 2.45
N THR A 19 -13.27 -11.92 2.44
CA THR A 19 -12.00 -11.96 3.20
C THR A 19 -12.17 -11.88 4.72
N ILE A 20 -13.26 -11.28 5.20
CA ILE A 20 -13.56 -11.15 6.64
C ILE A 20 -14.04 -12.48 7.23
N SER A 21 -14.57 -13.39 6.41
CA SER A 21 -15.12 -14.68 6.83
C SER A 21 -14.07 -15.78 7.00
N THR A 22 -12.77 -15.46 6.90
CA THR A 22 -11.71 -16.46 7.10
C THR A 22 -11.62 -16.87 8.57
N SER A 23 -11.76 -18.17 8.84
CA SER A 23 -11.59 -18.73 10.18
C SER A 23 -10.11 -18.67 10.57
N VAL A 24 -9.79 -17.97 11.67
CA VAL A 24 -8.47 -18.04 12.29
C VAL A 24 -8.34 -19.43 12.93
N PHE A 25 -7.58 -20.32 12.30
CA PHE A 25 -7.25 -21.62 12.88
C PHE A 25 -6.28 -21.42 14.05
N ALA A 26 -6.82 -21.32 15.27
CA ALA A 26 -6.03 -21.48 16.47
C ALA A 26 -5.66 -22.97 16.60
N THR A 27 -4.40 -23.29 16.31
CA THR A 27 -3.86 -24.62 16.65
C THR A 27 -3.71 -24.72 18.17
N GLY A 28 -4.51 -25.59 18.79
CA GLY A 28 -4.48 -25.89 20.22
C GLY A 28 -5.42 -25.03 21.07
N GLY A 29 -6.18 -25.67 21.97
CA GLY A 29 -7.05 -24.98 22.93
C GLY A 29 -6.22 -24.20 23.94
N TYR A 30 -6.31 -22.86 23.89
CA TYR A 30 -5.64 -22.00 24.85
C TYR A 30 -6.53 -21.79 26.09
N THR A 31 -6.04 -22.19 27.26
CA THR A 31 -6.56 -21.72 28.56
C THR A 31 -6.16 -20.25 28.75
N PRO A 32 -7.05 -19.35 29.21
CA PRO A 32 -6.69 -17.96 29.49
C PRO A 32 -5.49 -17.91 30.48
N GLY A 33 -4.36 -17.37 30.04
CA GLY A 33 -3.12 -17.30 30.84
C GLY A 33 -1.98 -18.25 30.41
N GLN A 34 -2.18 -19.09 29.40
CA GLN A 34 -1.14 -19.99 28.82
C GLN A 34 -0.85 -19.66 27.35
N VAL A 35 -1.16 -18.43 26.90
CA VAL A 35 -0.79 -17.96 25.56
C VAL A 35 0.71 -17.67 25.59
N ASN A 36 1.51 -18.64 25.16
CA ASN A 36 2.92 -18.40 24.90
C ASN A 36 2.99 -17.49 23.65
N PRO A 37 3.55 -16.26 23.74
CA PRO A 37 3.67 -15.37 22.58
C PRO A 37 4.70 -15.89 21.55
N ASP A 38 5.45 -16.93 21.92
CA ASP A 38 6.46 -17.56 21.08
C ASP A 38 5.84 -18.73 20.28
N HIS A 39 5.09 -18.37 19.23
CA HIS A 39 4.63 -19.32 18.21
C HIS A 39 5.79 -19.61 17.25
N GLN A 40 6.35 -20.84 17.32
CA GLN A 40 7.45 -21.36 16.49
C GLN A 40 7.09 -21.56 14.99
N GLY A 41 6.46 -20.57 14.36
CA GLY A 41 6.12 -20.56 12.93
C GLY A 41 5.96 -19.16 12.33
N THR A 42 6.01 -18.11 13.15
CA THR A 42 5.79 -16.73 12.71
C THR A 42 7.03 -16.07 12.12
N ASP A 43 8.24 -16.60 12.37
CA ASP A 43 9.50 -16.01 11.89
C ASP A 43 9.56 -15.91 10.36
N ASN A 44 9.05 -16.94 9.68
CA ASN A 44 8.99 -16.95 8.22
C ASN A 44 7.99 -15.92 7.70
N ILE A 45 6.86 -15.73 8.39
CA ILE A 45 5.81 -14.78 8.00
C ILE A 45 6.26 -13.34 8.27
N GLN A 46 6.92 -13.08 9.40
CA GLN A 46 7.51 -11.78 9.70
C GLN A 46 8.64 -11.46 8.72
N THR A 47 9.56 -12.40 8.47
CA THR A 47 10.66 -12.18 7.51
C THR A 47 10.14 -11.93 6.09
N PHE A 48 9.11 -12.68 5.67
CA PHE A 48 8.46 -12.46 4.38
C PHE A 48 7.75 -11.11 4.32
N GLY A 49 6.99 -10.74 5.36
CA GLY A 49 6.32 -9.45 5.48
C GLY A 49 7.30 -8.27 5.41
N ASN A 50 8.42 -8.35 6.14
CA ASN A 50 9.46 -7.32 6.17
C ASN A 50 10.08 -7.13 4.78
N ARG A 51 10.39 -8.24 4.11
CA ARG A 51 10.97 -8.22 2.78
C ARG A 51 10.00 -7.69 1.74
N LEU A 52 8.72 -8.07 1.83
CA LEU A 52 7.66 -7.61 0.93
C LEU A 52 7.46 -6.10 1.08
N VAL A 53 7.29 -5.61 2.30
CA VAL A 53 7.09 -4.18 2.59
C VAL A 53 8.31 -3.37 2.13
N GLY A 54 9.53 -3.84 2.39
CA GLY A 54 10.75 -3.18 1.94
C GLY A 54 10.84 -3.07 0.41
N ILE A 55 10.55 -4.16 -0.33
CA ILE A 55 10.58 -4.14 -1.79
C ILE A 55 9.53 -3.18 -2.36
N LEU A 56 8.30 -3.21 -1.84
CA LEU A 56 7.22 -2.34 -2.31
C LEU A 56 7.51 -0.85 -2.05
N GLN A 57 8.11 -0.52 -0.91
CA GLN A 57 8.52 0.85 -0.62
C GLN A 57 9.62 1.34 -1.58
N VAL A 58 10.67 0.54 -1.78
CA VAL A 58 11.79 0.92 -2.67
C VAL A 58 11.28 1.14 -4.09
N ILE A 59 10.48 0.21 -4.63
CA ILE A 59 9.90 0.35 -5.96
C ILE A 59 8.94 1.53 -6.02
N GLY A 60 8.10 1.73 -5.00
CA GLY A 60 7.15 2.84 -4.93
C GLY A 60 7.83 4.21 -4.93
N ILE A 61 8.91 4.38 -4.17
CA ILE A 61 9.67 5.63 -4.11
C ILE A 61 10.34 5.90 -5.47
N ILE A 62 11.02 4.91 -6.06
CA ILE A 62 11.69 5.06 -7.36
C ILE A 62 10.67 5.43 -8.45
N ALA A 63 9.54 4.74 -8.50
CA ALA A 63 8.48 5.02 -9.46
C ALA A 63 7.90 6.43 -9.28
N SER A 64 7.68 6.86 -8.04
CA SER A 64 7.15 8.20 -7.74
C SER A 64 8.11 9.31 -8.20
N VAL A 65 9.42 9.16 -7.92
CA VAL A 65 10.45 10.11 -8.38
C VAL A 65 10.55 10.13 -9.91
N ALA A 66 10.50 8.98 -10.58
CA ALA A 66 10.55 8.90 -12.04
C ALA A 66 9.37 9.63 -12.70
N ILE A 67 8.15 9.46 -12.18
CA ILE A 67 6.95 10.14 -12.69
C ILE A 67 7.09 11.67 -12.54
N LEU A 68 7.59 12.14 -11.39
CA LEU A 68 7.83 13.57 -11.15
C LEU A 68 8.85 14.16 -12.14
N ILE A 69 9.95 13.45 -12.40
CA ILE A 69 10.97 13.88 -13.37
C ILE A 69 10.37 14.00 -14.78
N VAL A 70 9.63 12.97 -15.22
CA VAL A 70 8.99 12.97 -16.55
C VAL A 70 7.99 14.12 -16.67
N LEU A 71 7.17 14.36 -15.65
CA LEU A 71 6.23 15.49 -15.63
C LEU A 71 6.94 16.84 -15.63
N GLY A 72 8.02 17.00 -14.87
CA GLY A 72 8.81 18.21 -14.81
C GLY A 72 9.43 18.56 -16.17
N ILE A 73 10.05 17.57 -16.83
CA ILE A 73 10.63 17.74 -18.18
C ILE A 73 9.53 18.08 -19.19
N LYS A 74 8.43 17.33 -19.19
CA LYS A 74 7.30 17.54 -20.12
C LYS A 74 6.66 18.92 -19.95
N TYR A 75 6.60 19.43 -18.72
CA TYR A 75 6.16 20.79 -18.44
C TYR A 75 7.13 21.86 -18.93
N MET A 76 8.44 21.65 -18.80
CA MET A 76 9.44 22.61 -19.30
C MET A 76 9.46 22.67 -20.83
N MET A 77 9.34 21.53 -21.51
CA MET A 77 9.43 21.42 -22.97
C MET A 77 8.12 21.75 -23.72
N GLY A 78 6.96 21.78 -23.03
CA GLY A 78 5.68 22.10 -23.65
C GLY A 78 5.57 23.55 -24.12
N SER A 79 4.94 23.78 -25.27
CA SER A 79 4.57 25.13 -25.73
C SER A 79 3.50 25.77 -24.83
N ALA A 80 3.19 27.06 -25.01
CA ALA A 80 2.23 27.77 -24.16
C ALA A 80 0.83 27.13 -24.13
N GLU A 81 0.42 26.55 -25.25
CA GLU A 81 -0.88 25.90 -25.44
C GLU A 81 -0.92 24.51 -24.77
N GLU A 82 0.15 23.73 -24.93
CA GLU A 82 0.31 22.45 -24.24
C GLU A 82 0.50 22.62 -22.73
N LYS A 83 1.16 23.68 -22.26
CA LYS A 83 1.35 23.96 -20.83
C LYS A 83 0.03 24.12 -20.07
N ALA A 84 -1.01 24.66 -20.71
CA ALA A 84 -2.33 24.82 -20.10
C ALA A 84 -3.05 23.46 -19.92
N GLU A 85 -2.99 22.60 -20.94
CA GLU A 85 -3.54 21.25 -20.91
C GLU A 85 -2.73 20.33 -19.97
N TYR A 86 -1.39 20.46 -19.99
CA TYR A 86 -0.49 19.75 -19.07
C TYR A 86 -0.73 20.13 -17.63
N LYS A 87 -0.98 21.41 -17.30
CA LYS A 87 -1.25 21.81 -15.91
C LYS A 87 -2.52 21.14 -15.36
N LYS A 88 -3.55 21.00 -16.19
CA LYS A 88 -4.82 20.35 -15.82
C LYS A 88 -4.65 18.85 -15.59
N THR A 89 -3.89 18.19 -16.47
CA THR A 89 -3.65 16.74 -16.39
C THR A 89 -2.53 16.38 -15.41
N MET A 90 -1.62 17.30 -15.09
CA MET A 90 -0.50 17.11 -14.15
C MET A 90 -0.99 16.98 -12.70
N ILE A 91 -2.04 17.70 -12.31
CA ILE A 91 -2.60 17.65 -10.95
C ILE A 91 -2.91 16.22 -10.50
N PRO A 92 -3.70 15.40 -11.25
CA PRO A 92 -3.96 14.02 -10.83
C PRO A 92 -2.71 13.14 -10.78
N TYR A 93 -1.71 13.36 -11.63
CA TYR A 93 -0.44 12.61 -11.54
C TYR A 93 0.38 13.01 -10.31
N LEU A 94 0.44 14.29 -9.97
CA LEU A 94 1.12 14.77 -8.76
C LEU A 94 0.45 14.20 -7.51
N ILE A 95 -0.89 14.16 -7.48
CA ILE A 95 -1.64 13.54 -6.39
C ILE A 95 -1.29 12.04 -6.28
N GLY A 96 -1.22 11.33 -7.41
CA GLY A 96 -0.79 9.93 -7.43
C GLY A 96 0.62 9.71 -6.88
N ALA A 97 1.59 10.54 -7.30
CA ALA A 97 2.97 10.47 -6.81
C ALA A 97 3.05 10.73 -5.30
N VAL A 98 2.34 11.76 -4.81
CA VAL A 98 2.27 12.08 -3.38
C VAL A 98 1.61 10.95 -2.59
N LEU A 99 0.55 10.34 -3.12
CA LEU A 99 -0.11 9.21 -2.46
C LEU A 99 0.79 7.97 -2.36
N ILE A 100 1.51 7.63 -3.43
CA ILE A 100 2.47 6.51 -3.40
C ILE A 100 3.56 6.79 -2.37
N PHE A 101 4.11 8.01 -2.35
CA PHE A 101 5.14 8.40 -1.41
C PHE A 101 4.64 8.36 0.04
N ALA A 102 3.46 8.92 0.32
CA ALA A 102 2.84 8.91 1.63
C ALA A 102 2.50 7.49 2.09
N ALA A 103 1.99 6.64 1.20
CA ALA A 103 1.69 5.25 1.52
C ALA A 103 2.97 4.46 1.86
N SER A 104 4.05 4.64 1.09
CA SER A 104 5.35 4.02 1.40
C SER A 104 5.91 4.48 2.74
N ALA A 105 5.83 5.78 3.05
CA ALA A 105 6.27 6.32 4.33
C ALA A 105 5.43 5.81 5.51
N LEU A 106 4.10 5.83 5.39
CA LEU A 106 3.19 5.33 6.41
C LEU A 106 3.37 3.83 6.68
N ALA A 107 3.55 3.03 5.62
CA ALA A 107 3.82 1.60 5.76
C ALA A 107 5.08 1.35 6.60
N GLN A 108 6.13 2.16 6.43
CA GLN A 108 7.36 2.04 7.22
C GLN A 108 7.12 2.39 8.69
N THR A 109 6.43 3.50 8.96
CA THR A 109 6.14 3.94 10.32
C THR A 109 5.31 2.90 11.08
N VAL A 110 4.28 2.35 10.45
CA VAL A 110 3.43 1.30 11.04
C VAL A 110 4.24 0.03 11.26
N PHE A 111 5.11 -0.34 10.32
CA PHE A 111 5.99 -1.49 10.46
C PHE A 111 6.94 -1.34 11.66
N THR A 112 7.60 -0.19 11.79
CA THR A 112 8.47 0.11 12.93
C THR A 112 7.69 0.10 14.25
N TRP A 113 6.49 0.67 14.28
CA TRP A 113 5.63 0.63 15.47
C TRP A 113 5.22 -0.79 15.87
N ALA A 114 4.85 -1.62 14.90
CA ALA A 114 4.52 -3.02 15.13
C ALA A 114 5.69 -3.78 15.75
N GLN A 115 6.92 -3.54 15.28
CA GLN A 115 8.13 -4.13 15.86
C GLN A 115 8.41 -3.63 17.29
N THR A 116 8.20 -2.33 17.57
CA THR A 116 8.39 -1.80 18.93
C THR A 116 7.40 -2.36 19.95
N LEU A 117 6.18 -2.70 19.52
CA LEU A 117 5.15 -3.31 20.37
C LEU A 117 5.37 -4.80 20.63
N THR A 118 6.11 -5.49 19.75
CA THR A 118 6.45 -6.92 19.94
C THR A 118 7.74 -7.12 20.74
N ALA A 119 8.57 -6.08 20.89
CA ALA A 119 9.80 -6.11 21.66
C ALA A 119 9.64 -5.69 23.14
N GLY A 120 8.42 -5.38 23.59
CA GLY A 120 8.10 -4.93 24.95
C GLY A 120 7.28 -5.92 25.76
#